data_AF-A0A6N8TNJ7-F1
#
_entry.id   AF-A0A6N8TNJ7-F1
#
_cell.length_a   1.000
_cell.length_b   1.000
_cell.length_c   1.000
_cell.angle_alpha   90.00
_cell.angle_beta   90.00
_cell.angle_gamma   90.00
#
_symmetry.space_group_name_H-M   'P 1'
#
loop_
_entity.id
_entity.type
_entity.pdbx_description
1 polymer ?
#
loop_
_entity_poly.entity_id
_entity_poly.type
_entity_poly.pdbx_seq_one_letter_code
_entity_poly.pdbx_strand_id
1 'polypeptide(L)'
;MTQMDSKLALGFTERVFAEALALKTSTAGARPVDAVEQLLTQALVRNMHDAESLKLCKPPSAHIHAMYRKDRWASLAHLAQSGYETSYVELKFSTPADAAVAHIVVEGYGLELKPVDYGPAGFMTHRLWSKKLKTQTNHILRLNHLQVPSSIFSMAIEALGKMPPLEQPFIANPRPGPRPPGFEMDVDGFELVSFDHVLSGKRHFCSCARLAHEKMKSKGTNGGTLSDLMNRLLADVEYRKGICHLCVANSAGAEAAADLYGDAVQEFVAAYITQMMLTHGMDKATARSDVQKTLGLSRWVREAEMYGLIKKLFPEEIILREASPAWLGRQRLDVYLPALNLALEYQGEQHYKAVNAFGGEAALQRNLERDALKKSLCMENGLHLVEVRFDDPLTLPALRQRLQRFLNSGVVEK
;
A
#
# COMPACT_ATOMS: atom_id res chain seq x y z
N MET A 1 11.90 -5.88 47.88
CA MET A 1 10.98 -6.61 46.98
C MET A 1 11.66 -6.71 45.63
N THR A 2 12.11 -7.90 45.26
CA THR A 2 12.56 -8.22 43.91
C THR A 2 11.45 -7.85 42.94
N GLN A 3 11.66 -6.81 42.12
CA GLN A 3 10.76 -6.52 41.00
C GLN A 3 10.74 -7.77 40.12
N MET A 4 9.63 -8.50 40.08
CA MET A 4 9.48 -9.59 39.13
C MET A 4 9.43 -8.98 37.74
N ASP A 5 10.39 -9.36 36.89
CA ASP A 5 10.38 -9.00 35.49
C ASP A 5 9.08 -9.47 34.84
N SER A 6 8.41 -8.59 34.10
CA SER A 6 7.22 -8.99 33.36
C SER A 6 7.66 -9.88 32.19
N LYS A 7 7.16 -11.12 32.15
CA LYS A 7 7.38 -11.99 30.98
C LYS A 7 6.32 -11.73 29.92
N LEU A 8 6.75 -11.71 28.66
CA LEU A 8 5.87 -11.53 27.50
C LEU A 8 6.27 -12.52 26.40
N ALA A 9 5.38 -13.48 26.12
CA ALA A 9 5.52 -14.39 24.99
C ALA A 9 4.94 -13.73 23.73
N LEU A 10 5.74 -13.62 22.67
CA LEU A 10 5.35 -13.00 21.40
C LEU A 10 5.55 -13.97 20.25
N GLY A 11 4.54 -14.14 19.40
CA GLY A 11 4.60 -15.15 18.38
C GLY A 11 3.26 -15.65 17.88
N PHE A 12 3.30 -16.83 17.30
CA PHE A 12 2.13 -17.51 16.75
C PHE A 12 2.39 -19.00 16.64
N THR A 13 1.32 -19.78 16.58
CA THR A 13 1.42 -21.20 16.21
C THR A 13 1.71 -21.29 14.71
N GLU A 14 2.83 -21.92 14.34
CA GLU A 14 3.33 -21.94 12.95
C GLU A 14 2.29 -22.45 11.95
N ARG A 15 1.60 -23.55 12.27
CA ARG A 15 0.55 -24.12 11.41
C ARG A 15 -0.61 -23.16 11.20
N VAL A 16 -1.11 -22.53 12.26
CA VAL A 16 -2.22 -21.57 12.20
C VAL A 16 -1.82 -20.35 11.38
N PHE A 17 -0.59 -19.86 11.56
CA PHE A 17 -0.07 -18.74 10.79
C PHE A 17 0.06 -19.09 9.30
N ALA A 18 0.59 -20.28 8.97
CA ALA A 18 0.73 -20.75 7.60
C ALA A 18 -0.63 -20.93 6.90
N GLU A 19 -1.62 -21.50 7.58
CA GLU A 19 -2.98 -21.66 7.06
C GLU A 19 -3.66 -20.29 6.83
N ALA A 20 -3.50 -19.35 7.77
CA ALA A 20 -4.01 -17.99 7.61
C ALA A 20 -3.30 -17.22 6.50
N LEU A 21 -1.98 -17.43 6.34
CA LEU A 21 -1.19 -16.83 5.26
C LEU A 21 -1.67 -17.36 3.91
N ALA A 22 -1.84 -18.68 3.77
CA ALA A 22 -2.37 -19.30 2.56
C ALA A 22 -3.72 -18.68 2.16
N LEU A 23 -4.66 -18.59 3.10
CA LEU A 23 -5.98 -17.99 2.88
C LEU A 23 -5.90 -16.51 2.45
N LYS A 24 -4.99 -15.72 3.04
CA LYS A 24 -4.80 -14.33 2.60
C LYS A 24 -4.23 -14.27 1.19
N THR A 25 -3.22 -15.09 0.89
CA THR A 25 -2.56 -15.13 -0.43
C THR A 25 -3.41 -15.78 -1.53
N SER A 26 -4.52 -16.45 -1.17
CA SER A 26 -5.47 -16.95 -2.17
C SER A 26 -6.36 -15.84 -2.75
N THR A 27 -6.35 -14.65 -2.15
CA THR A 27 -7.11 -13.49 -2.65
C THR A 27 -6.34 -12.82 -3.78
N ALA A 28 -7.02 -12.48 -4.88
CA ALA A 28 -6.41 -11.72 -5.97
C ALA A 28 -5.82 -10.39 -5.46
N GLY A 29 -4.69 -9.98 -6.03
CA GLY A 29 -3.95 -8.78 -5.61
C GLY A 29 -3.26 -8.86 -4.24
N ALA A 30 -3.44 -9.93 -3.46
CA ALA A 30 -2.77 -10.05 -2.17
C ALA A 30 -1.26 -10.26 -2.33
N ARG A 31 -0.46 -9.36 -1.76
CA ARG A 31 1.00 -9.51 -1.69
C ARG A 31 1.38 -10.38 -0.49
N PRO A 32 2.17 -11.46 -0.66
CA PRO A 32 2.58 -12.32 0.45
C PRO A 32 3.24 -11.57 1.61
N VAL A 33 4.08 -10.59 1.31
CA VAL A 33 4.79 -9.78 2.32
C VAL A 33 3.81 -8.95 3.16
N ASP A 34 2.83 -8.31 2.53
CA ASP A 34 1.80 -7.55 3.25
C ASP A 34 0.93 -8.47 4.12
N ALA A 35 0.60 -9.65 3.60
CA ALA A 35 -0.16 -10.66 4.34
C ALA A 35 0.60 -11.12 5.60
N VAL A 36 1.92 -11.35 5.51
CA VAL A 36 2.78 -11.65 6.66
C VAL A 36 2.75 -10.51 7.67
N GLU A 37 2.96 -9.27 7.24
CA GLU A 37 3.01 -8.12 8.13
C GLU A 37 1.69 -7.85 8.84
N GLN A 38 0.57 -8.06 8.14
CA GLN A 38 -0.76 -7.97 8.71
C GLN A 38 -0.98 -9.06 9.77
N LEU A 39 -0.67 -10.32 9.45
CA LEU A 39 -0.82 -11.44 10.38
C LEU A 39 0.10 -11.31 11.59
N LEU A 40 1.35 -10.89 11.37
CA LEU A 40 2.32 -10.68 12.43
C LEU A 40 1.87 -9.55 13.37
N THR A 41 1.38 -8.44 12.82
CA THR A 41 0.81 -7.33 13.59
C THR A 41 -0.37 -7.79 14.43
N GLN A 42 -1.30 -8.58 13.84
CA GLN A 42 -2.44 -9.15 14.54
C GLN A 42 -2.00 -10.09 15.68
N ALA A 43 -1.04 -10.96 15.42
CA ALA A 43 -0.50 -11.89 16.41
C ALA A 43 0.15 -11.15 17.59
N LEU A 44 1.04 -10.18 17.31
CA LEU A 44 1.73 -9.41 18.33
C LEU A 44 0.76 -8.57 19.19
N VAL A 45 -0.21 -7.89 18.56
CA VAL A 45 -1.24 -7.13 19.29
C VAL A 45 -2.07 -8.06 20.19
N ARG A 46 -2.46 -9.24 19.67
CA ARG A 46 -3.21 -10.23 20.45
C ARG A 46 -2.39 -10.75 21.64
N ASN A 47 -1.12 -11.12 21.43
CA ASN A 47 -0.27 -11.59 22.53
C ASN A 47 -0.12 -10.55 23.63
N MET A 48 0.02 -9.27 23.27
CA MET A 48 0.07 -8.18 24.26
C MET A 48 -1.27 -7.98 24.97
N HIS A 49 -2.38 -8.07 24.24
CA HIS A 49 -3.71 -7.94 24.81
C HIS A 49 -4.00 -9.04 25.84
N ASP A 50 -3.63 -10.28 25.50
CA ASP A 50 -3.83 -11.48 26.32
C ASP A 50 -2.81 -11.58 27.47
N ALA A 51 -1.76 -10.74 27.48
CA ALA A 51 -0.74 -10.72 28.53
C ALA A 51 -1.23 -9.98 29.79
N GLU A 52 -1.77 -10.74 30.74
CA GLU A 52 -2.23 -10.23 32.04
C GLU A 52 -1.15 -9.44 32.79
N SER A 53 0.13 -9.78 32.58
CA SER A 53 1.29 -9.10 33.17
C SER A 53 1.38 -7.61 32.81
N LEU A 54 0.82 -7.17 31.68
CA LEU A 54 0.92 -5.80 31.22
C LEU A 54 -0.12 -4.86 31.83
N LYS A 55 -1.24 -5.34 32.39
CA LYS A 55 -2.32 -4.51 32.97
C LYS A 55 -2.68 -3.30 32.10
N LEU A 56 -3.18 -3.54 30.90
CA LEU A 56 -3.38 -2.50 29.89
C LEU A 56 -4.52 -1.53 30.23
N CYS A 57 -4.28 -0.22 30.07
CA CYS A 57 -5.32 0.80 30.13
C CYS A 57 -6.15 0.91 28.85
N LYS A 58 -5.57 0.53 27.71
CA LYS A 58 -6.16 0.66 26.38
C LYS A 58 -5.58 -0.40 25.43
N PRO A 59 -6.24 -0.68 24.29
CA PRO A 59 -5.72 -1.62 23.30
C PRO A 59 -4.29 -1.29 22.88
N PRO A 60 -3.39 -2.29 22.81
CA PRO A 60 -2.03 -2.08 22.34
C PRO A 60 -2.00 -1.98 20.81
N SER A 61 -0.86 -1.55 20.27
CA SER A 61 -0.64 -1.51 18.81
C SER A 61 0.76 -1.99 18.46
N ALA A 62 0.89 -2.69 17.33
CA ALA A 62 2.17 -3.03 16.74
C ALA A 62 2.38 -2.23 15.45
N HIS A 63 3.62 -1.79 15.22
CA HIS A 63 4.00 -1.07 14.02
C HIS A 63 5.25 -1.70 13.40
N ILE A 64 5.11 -2.18 12.16
CA ILE A 64 6.20 -2.71 11.34
C ILE A 64 6.52 -1.65 10.29
N HIS A 65 7.78 -1.23 10.22
CA HIS A 65 8.19 -0.21 9.27
C HIS A 65 8.54 -0.84 7.91
N ALA A 66 7.77 -0.50 6.87
CA ALA A 66 7.94 -1.05 5.52
C ALA A 66 9.36 -0.87 4.96
N MET A 67 10.08 0.20 5.35
CA MET A 67 11.45 0.49 4.89
C MET A 67 12.49 -0.58 5.25
N TYR A 68 12.24 -1.39 6.27
CA TYR A 68 13.18 -2.46 6.68
C TYR A 68 13.01 -3.75 5.86
N ARG A 69 11.94 -3.86 5.05
CA ARG A 69 11.76 -4.97 4.10
C ARG A 69 11.86 -4.44 2.67
N LYS A 70 13.03 -4.63 2.04
CA LYS A 70 13.29 -4.16 0.67
C LYS A 70 12.54 -4.97 -0.40
N ASP A 71 12.41 -6.28 -0.21
CA ASP A 71 11.74 -7.14 -1.20
C ASP A 71 10.24 -7.25 -0.93
N ARG A 72 9.50 -6.17 -1.24
CA ARG A 72 8.05 -6.04 -0.99
C ARG A 72 7.18 -6.94 -1.87
N TRP A 73 7.70 -7.36 -3.02
CA TRP A 73 6.98 -8.13 -4.02
C TRP A 73 7.42 -9.61 -4.06
N ALA A 74 8.08 -10.09 -3.00
CA ALA A 74 8.49 -11.48 -2.88
C ALA A 74 7.29 -12.45 -2.97
N SER A 75 7.43 -13.50 -3.77
CA SER A 75 6.50 -14.62 -3.84
C SER A 75 6.59 -15.51 -2.59
N LEU A 76 5.60 -16.38 -2.36
CA LEU A 76 5.72 -17.39 -1.30
C LEU A 76 6.90 -18.32 -1.55
N ALA A 77 7.18 -18.67 -2.81
CA ALA A 77 8.34 -19.47 -3.18
C ALA A 77 9.67 -18.81 -2.75
N HIS A 78 9.78 -17.50 -2.90
CA HIS A 78 10.96 -16.76 -2.45
C HIS A 78 11.06 -16.77 -0.92
N LEU A 79 9.94 -16.50 -0.23
CA LEU A 79 9.89 -16.51 1.24
C LEU A 79 10.14 -17.91 1.84
N ALA A 80 9.80 -18.99 1.11
CA ALA A 80 10.13 -20.36 1.49
C ALA A 80 11.63 -20.68 1.38
N GLN A 81 12.40 -19.85 0.68
CA GLN A 81 13.86 -19.96 0.62
C GLN A 81 14.53 -19.08 1.68
N SER A 82 14.09 -17.84 1.83
CA SER A 82 14.77 -16.82 2.64
C SER A 82 14.11 -16.51 3.99
N GLY A 83 12.86 -16.90 4.19
CA GLY A 83 12.02 -16.44 5.29
C GLY A 83 11.59 -14.98 5.13
N TYR A 84 10.97 -14.44 6.18
CA TYR A 84 10.68 -13.02 6.30
C TYR A 84 11.47 -12.44 7.47
N GLU A 85 12.12 -11.31 7.24
CA GLU A 85 12.90 -10.60 8.25
C GLU A 85 12.54 -9.12 8.23
N THR A 86 12.50 -8.51 9.41
CA THR A 86 12.30 -7.07 9.59
C THR A 86 12.96 -6.58 10.87
N SER A 87 13.30 -5.30 10.91
CA SER A 87 13.98 -4.68 12.05
C SER A 87 13.08 -3.67 12.75
N TYR A 88 13.34 -3.46 14.04
CA TYR A 88 12.76 -2.39 14.85
C TYR A 88 11.23 -2.34 14.86
N VAL A 89 10.57 -3.49 15.04
CA VAL A 89 9.11 -3.56 15.24
C VAL A 89 8.76 -2.86 16.55
N GLU A 90 7.85 -1.88 16.52
CA GLU A 90 7.45 -1.12 17.70
C GLU A 90 6.11 -1.59 18.25
N LEU A 91 6.12 -2.05 19.49
CA LEU A 91 4.95 -2.43 20.26
C LEU A 91 4.63 -1.33 21.26
N LYS A 92 3.46 -0.70 21.11
CA LYS A 92 3.03 0.45 21.92
C LYS A 92 1.89 0.03 22.81
N PHE A 93 2.01 0.31 24.10
CA PHE A 93 0.99 0.00 25.09
C PHE A 93 1.00 1.02 26.22
N SER A 94 -0.01 0.96 27.09
CA SER A 94 -0.10 1.86 28.24
C SER A 94 -0.66 1.13 29.44
N THR A 95 -0.09 1.40 30.61
CA THR A 95 -0.46 0.78 31.88
C THR A 95 -0.81 1.87 32.90
N PRO A 96 -1.52 1.55 33.99
CA PRO A 96 -1.73 2.49 35.10
C PRO A 96 -0.41 3.04 35.64
N ALA A 97 -0.40 4.27 36.15
CA ALA A 97 0.83 4.95 36.59
C ALA A 97 1.57 4.21 37.72
N ASP A 98 0.86 3.43 38.52
CA ASP A 98 1.34 2.58 39.63
C ASP A 98 1.70 1.15 39.18
N ALA A 99 1.32 0.76 37.95
CA ALA A 99 1.62 -0.53 37.32
C ALA A 99 2.58 -0.37 36.12
N ALA A 100 3.49 0.59 36.18
CA ALA A 100 4.47 0.81 35.12
C ALA A 100 5.43 -0.39 34.98
N VAL A 101 5.61 -0.87 33.75
CA VAL A 101 6.59 -1.93 33.46
C VAL A 101 8.00 -1.31 33.43
N ALA A 102 8.86 -1.73 34.36
CA ALA A 102 10.26 -1.28 34.44
C ALA A 102 11.18 -2.15 33.57
N HIS A 103 11.01 -3.47 33.66
CA HIS A 103 11.75 -4.48 32.92
C HIS A 103 10.79 -5.50 32.33
N ILE A 104 11.09 -5.95 31.12
CA ILE A 104 10.31 -6.95 30.41
C ILE A 104 11.25 -7.98 29.79
N VAL A 105 10.91 -9.25 29.90
CA VAL A 105 11.61 -10.35 29.24
C VAL A 105 10.71 -10.83 28.12
N VAL A 106 11.23 -10.80 26.89
CA VAL A 106 10.50 -11.21 25.69
C VAL A 106 10.98 -12.59 25.23
N GLU A 107 10.04 -13.52 25.12
CA GLU A 107 10.27 -14.86 24.58
C GLU A 107 9.51 -15.02 23.26
N GLY A 108 10.21 -15.45 22.20
CA GLY A 108 9.62 -15.71 20.89
C GLY A 108 9.08 -17.13 20.77
N TYR A 109 7.96 -17.34 20.08
CA TYR A 109 7.49 -18.68 19.69
C TYR A 109 6.91 -18.69 18.27
N GLY A 110 7.33 -19.64 17.43
CA GLY A 110 7.01 -19.65 16.00
C GLY A 110 7.64 -18.49 15.20
N LEU A 111 8.39 -17.62 15.87
CA LEU A 111 9.24 -16.58 15.31
C LEU A 111 10.56 -16.54 16.07
N GLU A 112 11.57 -15.93 15.45
CA GLU A 112 12.89 -15.76 16.04
C GLU A 112 13.17 -14.29 16.30
N LEU A 113 13.75 -14.00 17.46
CA LEU A 113 14.25 -12.66 17.81
C LEU A 113 15.77 -12.70 17.78
N LYS A 114 16.38 -12.07 16.77
CA LYS A 114 17.84 -12.03 16.67
C LYS A 114 18.40 -10.87 17.50
N PRO A 115 19.48 -11.10 18.25
CA PRO A 115 20.13 -10.02 18.98
C PRO A 115 20.84 -9.05 18.02
N VAL A 116 20.83 -7.77 18.38
CA VAL A 116 21.64 -6.74 17.73
C VAL A 116 22.73 -6.29 18.70
N ASP A 117 23.95 -6.14 18.19
CA ASP A 117 25.10 -5.65 18.94
C ASP A 117 25.00 -4.13 19.14
N TYR A 118 24.97 -3.69 20.41
CA TYR A 118 25.00 -2.29 20.80
C TYR A 118 26.35 -1.86 21.41
N GLY A 119 27.42 -2.58 21.06
CA GLY A 119 28.77 -2.33 21.54
C GLY A 119 28.87 -2.57 23.04
N PRO A 120 29.22 -1.55 23.85
CA PRO A 120 29.38 -1.73 25.31
C PRO A 120 28.12 -2.23 26.04
N ALA A 121 26.93 -2.00 25.47
CA ALA A 121 25.67 -2.47 26.04
C ALA A 121 25.37 -3.94 25.72
N GLY A 122 26.20 -4.60 24.90
CA GLY A 122 26.08 -6.00 24.53
C GLY A 122 24.97 -6.29 23.51
N PHE A 123 24.63 -7.56 23.42
CA PHE A 123 23.65 -8.11 22.48
C PHE A 123 22.23 -8.01 23.05
N MET A 124 21.32 -7.34 22.34
CA MET A 124 19.94 -7.16 22.77
C MET A 124 18.94 -7.55 21.69
N THR A 125 17.92 -8.32 22.05
CA THR A 125 16.80 -8.67 21.15
C THR A 125 15.69 -7.62 21.17
N HIS A 126 15.56 -6.86 22.26
CA HIS A 126 14.51 -5.87 22.43
C HIS A 126 14.95 -4.73 23.37
N ARG A 127 14.21 -3.62 23.34
CA ARG A 127 14.40 -2.47 24.24
C ARG A 127 13.06 -1.88 24.65
N LEU A 128 12.94 -1.46 25.90
CA LEU A 128 11.74 -0.82 26.45
C LEU A 128 12.03 0.65 26.78
N TRP A 129 11.15 1.54 26.32
CA TRP A 129 11.10 2.93 26.77
C TRP A 129 9.74 3.22 27.40
N SER A 130 9.76 4.04 28.45
CA SER A 130 8.57 4.36 29.23
C SER A 130 8.49 5.87 29.43
N LYS A 131 7.30 6.45 29.26
CA LYS A 131 7.00 7.86 29.54
C LYS A 131 5.82 7.94 30.51
N LYS A 132 6.11 8.34 31.75
CA LYS A 132 5.10 8.51 32.80
C LYS A 132 4.25 9.76 32.52
N LEU A 133 2.94 9.62 32.64
CA LEU A 133 1.93 10.69 32.59
C LEU A 133 1.19 10.76 33.94
N LYS A 134 0.19 11.65 34.05
CA LYS A 134 -0.57 11.85 35.29
C LYS A 134 -1.29 10.57 35.75
N THR A 135 -1.97 9.89 34.83
CA THR A 135 -2.84 8.74 35.15
C THR A 135 -2.33 7.40 34.61
N GLN A 136 -1.35 7.41 33.71
CA GLN A 136 -0.85 6.21 33.04
C GLN A 136 0.64 6.35 32.70
N THR A 137 1.26 5.23 32.34
CA THR A 137 2.59 5.19 31.73
C THR A 137 2.47 4.66 30.30
N ASN A 138 3.02 5.39 29.34
CA ASN A 138 3.09 4.94 27.96
C ASN A 138 4.40 4.18 27.75
N HIS A 139 4.33 3.01 27.12
CA HIS A 139 5.46 2.15 26.85
C HIS A 139 5.64 1.95 25.35
N ILE A 140 6.90 1.90 24.91
CA ILE A 140 7.32 1.47 23.58
C ILE A 140 8.32 0.33 23.79
N LEU A 141 7.92 -0.88 23.45
CA LEU A 141 8.78 -2.05 23.36
C LEU A 141 9.19 -2.25 21.91
N ARG A 142 10.47 -2.08 21.61
CA ARG A 142 11.02 -2.34 20.26
C ARG A 142 11.63 -3.73 20.22
N LEU A 143 11.23 -4.54 19.24
CA LEU A 143 11.91 -5.77 18.87
C LEU A 143 12.95 -5.42 17.80
N ASN A 144 14.23 -5.68 18.09
CA ASN A 144 15.32 -5.14 17.28
C ASN A 144 15.41 -5.82 15.92
N HIS A 145 15.32 -7.14 15.88
CA HIS A 145 15.31 -7.92 14.64
C HIS A 145 14.43 -9.15 14.83
N LEU A 146 13.44 -9.29 13.95
CA LEU A 146 12.43 -10.35 13.98
C LEU A 146 12.49 -11.14 12.67
N GLN A 147 12.54 -12.46 12.78
CA GLN A 147 12.46 -13.38 11.66
C GLN A 147 11.25 -14.31 11.80
N VAL A 148 10.52 -14.47 10.70
CA VAL A 148 9.56 -15.55 10.48
C VAL A 148 10.28 -16.64 9.67
N PRO A 149 10.46 -17.86 10.23
CA PRO A 149 11.18 -18.95 9.58
C PRO A 149 10.66 -19.31 8.18
N SER A 150 11.57 -19.76 7.31
CA SER A 150 11.24 -20.19 5.94
C SER A 150 10.27 -21.37 5.88
N SER A 151 10.31 -22.26 6.88
CA SER A 151 9.43 -23.43 7.01
C SER A 151 7.93 -23.07 7.00
N ILE A 152 7.57 -21.92 7.57
CA ILE A 152 6.17 -21.44 7.61
C ILE A 152 5.65 -21.16 6.20
N PHE A 153 6.50 -20.61 5.33
CA PHE A 153 6.13 -20.34 3.95
C PHE A 153 6.02 -21.62 3.13
N SER A 154 6.86 -22.63 3.40
CA SER A 154 6.71 -23.96 2.82
C SER A 154 5.37 -24.60 3.22
N MET A 155 4.96 -24.48 4.49
CA MET A 155 3.64 -24.91 4.96
C MET A 155 2.50 -24.12 4.30
N ALA A 156 2.67 -22.81 4.12
CA ALA A 156 1.67 -21.97 3.46
C ALA A 156 1.51 -22.35 1.97
N ILE A 157 2.61 -22.67 1.27
CA ILE A 157 2.58 -23.20 -0.10
C ILE A 157 1.81 -24.51 -0.15
N GLU A 158 2.06 -25.43 0.77
CA GLU A 158 1.35 -26.72 0.84
C GLU A 158 -0.15 -26.52 1.10
N ALA A 159 -0.51 -25.64 2.04
CA ALA A 159 -1.90 -25.31 2.35
C ALA A 159 -2.59 -24.65 1.15
N LEU A 160 -1.93 -23.71 0.48
CA LEU A 160 -2.47 -23.03 -0.70
C LEU A 160 -2.63 -23.97 -1.90
N GLY A 161 -1.72 -24.94 -2.07
CA GLY A 161 -1.82 -25.97 -3.11
C GLY A 161 -3.01 -26.93 -2.94
N LYS A 162 -3.64 -26.97 -1.77
CA LYS A 162 -4.88 -27.73 -1.50
C LYS A 162 -6.15 -26.93 -1.78
N MET A 163 -6.03 -25.62 -2.03
CA MET A 163 -7.15 -24.74 -2.36
C MET A 163 -7.47 -24.80 -3.86
N PRO A 164 -8.66 -24.32 -4.29
CA PRO A 164 -8.95 -24.15 -5.71
C PRO A 164 -7.88 -23.32 -6.43
N PRO A 165 -7.70 -23.52 -7.75
CA PRO A 165 -6.75 -22.73 -8.53
C PRO A 165 -6.98 -21.23 -8.34
N LEU A 166 -5.88 -20.50 -8.15
CA LEU A 166 -5.91 -19.05 -7.98
C LEU A 166 -6.39 -18.38 -9.26
N GLU A 167 -7.33 -17.45 -9.14
CA GLU A 167 -7.80 -16.60 -10.24
C GLU A 167 -6.64 -15.79 -10.84
N GLN A 168 -5.77 -15.26 -9.98
CA GLN A 168 -4.53 -14.61 -10.36
C GLN A 168 -3.34 -15.19 -9.57
N PRO A 169 -2.50 -16.04 -10.18
CA PRO A 169 -1.35 -16.63 -9.49
C PRO A 169 -0.09 -15.75 -9.53
N PHE A 170 -0.11 -14.56 -10.16
CA PHE A 170 1.08 -13.73 -10.32
C PHE A 170 1.14 -12.56 -9.34
N ILE A 171 2.33 -12.37 -8.75
CA ILE A 171 2.70 -11.17 -8.01
C ILE A 171 3.38 -10.20 -8.98
N ALA A 172 2.75 -9.06 -9.22
CA ALA A 172 3.32 -8.01 -10.05
C ALA A 172 4.44 -7.28 -9.29
N ASN A 173 5.62 -7.15 -9.90
CA ASN A 173 6.78 -6.46 -9.33
C ASN A 173 7.23 -5.35 -10.30
N PRO A 174 7.11 -4.06 -9.94
CA PRO A 174 7.48 -2.94 -10.81
C PRO A 174 8.99 -2.72 -10.92
N ARG A 175 9.78 -3.42 -10.10
CA ARG A 175 11.22 -3.24 -9.93
C ARG A 175 11.90 -4.60 -9.68
N PRO A 176 11.82 -5.54 -10.62
CA PRO A 176 12.36 -6.88 -10.42
C PRO A 176 13.88 -6.88 -10.48
N GLY A 177 14.48 -7.62 -9.55
CA GLY A 177 15.93 -7.87 -9.52
C GLY A 177 16.68 -7.10 -8.44
N PRO A 178 17.92 -7.55 -8.12
CA PRO A 178 18.73 -6.90 -7.11
C PRO A 178 19.12 -5.49 -7.54
N ARG A 179 18.79 -4.49 -6.72
CA ARG A 179 19.33 -3.14 -6.87
C ARG A 179 20.76 -3.10 -6.30
N PRO A 180 21.73 -2.50 -7.01
CA PRO A 180 23.04 -2.24 -6.41
C PRO A 180 22.89 -1.37 -5.15
N PRO A 181 23.76 -1.53 -4.13
CA PRO A 181 23.78 -0.63 -2.98
C PRO A 181 23.90 0.84 -3.42
N GLY A 182 23.09 1.73 -2.83
CA GLY A 182 22.99 3.14 -3.20
C GLY A 182 22.00 3.45 -4.32
N PHE A 183 21.43 2.42 -4.95
CA PHE A 183 20.48 2.53 -6.07
C PHE A 183 19.15 1.83 -5.77
N GLU A 184 18.89 1.53 -4.50
CA GLU A 184 17.70 0.78 -4.09
C GLU A 184 16.39 1.46 -4.50
N MET A 185 16.38 2.78 -4.54
CA MET A 185 15.16 3.55 -4.76
C MET A 185 14.96 4.02 -6.20
N ASP A 186 16.01 4.35 -6.95
CA ASP A 186 15.90 4.83 -8.33
C ASP A 186 17.15 4.50 -9.15
N VAL A 187 16.95 3.81 -10.28
CA VAL A 187 17.91 3.76 -11.38
C VAL A 187 17.13 4.15 -12.62
N ASP A 188 17.47 5.30 -13.19
CA ASP A 188 16.82 5.80 -14.40
C ASP A 188 16.98 4.78 -15.53
N GLY A 189 15.86 4.43 -16.18
CA GLY A 189 15.82 3.39 -17.21
C GLY A 189 15.80 1.93 -16.74
N PHE A 190 15.76 1.67 -15.42
CA PHE A 190 15.63 0.32 -14.84
C PHE A 190 14.23 0.07 -14.28
N GLU A 191 13.21 0.32 -15.09
CA GLU A 191 11.81 0.14 -14.70
C GLU A 191 11.14 -0.81 -15.68
N LEU A 192 10.75 -1.97 -15.17
CA LEU A 192 10.04 -2.98 -15.93
C LEU A 192 9.18 -3.79 -14.97
N VAL A 193 8.04 -4.29 -15.45
CA VAL A 193 7.11 -5.03 -14.58
C VAL A 193 7.27 -6.53 -14.83
N SER A 194 7.69 -7.28 -13.81
CA SER A 194 7.62 -8.74 -13.83
C SER A 194 6.38 -9.26 -13.12
N PHE A 195 6.07 -10.52 -13.38
CA PHE A 195 4.93 -11.24 -12.84
C PHE A 195 5.43 -12.59 -12.34
N ASP A 196 5.68 -12.69 -11.04
CA ASP A 196 6.30 -13.86 -10.43
C ASP A 196 5.20 -14.76 -9.88
N HIS A 197 5.17 -16.03 -10.29
CA HIS A 197 4.15 -16.97 -9.83
C HIS A 197 4.28 -17.21 -8.32
N VAL A 198 3.20 -17.04 -7.56
CA VAL A 198 3.23 -17.03 -6.09
C VAL A 198 3.79 -18.32 -5.50
N LEU A 199 3.41 -19.48 -6.05
CA LEU A 199 3.84 -20.81 -5.58
C LEU A 199 5.20 -21.29 -6.09
N SER A 200 5.51 -21.08 -7.37
CA SER A 200 6.73 -21.63 -8.00
C SER A 200 7.88 -20.63 -8.04
N GLY A 201 7.59 -19.34 -7.84
CA GLY A 201 8.56 -18.26 -8.00
C GLY A 201 8.98 -18.02 -9.45
N LYS A 202 8.41 -18.75 -10.43
CA LYS A 202 8.76 -18.59 -11.83
C LYS A 202 8.36 -17.19 -12.30
N ARG A 203 9.33 -16.48 -12.86
CA ARG A 203 9.14 -15.13 -13.38
C ARG A 203 8.59 -15.14 -14.79
N HIS A 204 7.59 -14.29 -15.02
CA HIS A 204 7.00 -14.03 -16.32
C HIS A 204 7.01 -12.54 -16.65
N PHE A 205 6.82 -12.25 -17.93
CA PHE A 205 6.62 -10.91 -18.44
C PHE A 205 5.39 -10.86 -19.33
N CYS A 206 4.72 -9.71 -19.40
CA CYS A 206 3.62 -9.57 -20.36
C CYS A 206 4.19 -9.43 -21.78
N SER A 207 3.57 -10.11 -22.76
CA SER A 207 4.03 -10.11 -24.15
C SER A 207 4.07 -8.71 -24.78
N CYS A 208 3.25 -7.78 -24.31
CA CYS A 208 3.27 -6.38 -24.76
C CYS A 208 4.56 -5.63 -24.40
N ALA A 209 5.32 -6.11 -23.42
CA ALA A 209 6.58 -5.50 -22.99
C ALA A 209 7.79 -5.96 -23.83
N ARG A 210 7.62 -6.98 -24.69
CA ARG A 210 8.74 -7.61 -25.42
C ARG A 210 9.57 -6.61 -26.22
N LEU A 211 8.92 -5.74 -26.99
CA LEU A 211 9.64 -4.74 -27.80
C LEU A 211 10.39 -3.72 -26.94
N ALA A 212 9.82 -3.32 -25.80
CA ALA A 212 10.52 -2.46 -24.85
C ALA A 212 11.75 -3.18 -24.29
N HIS A 213 11.62 -4.44 -23.87
CA HIS A 213 12.72 -5.25 -23.35
C HIS A 213 13.85 -5.45 -24.38
N GLU A 214 13.53 -5.68 -25.65
CA GLU A 214 14.51 -5.77 -26.75
C GLU A 214 15.29 -4.46 -26.90
N LYS A 215 14.60 -3.32 -26.88
CA LYS A 215 15.24 -1.99 -26.93
C LYS A 215 16.05 -1.67 -25.68
N MET A 216 15.64 -2.14 -24.50
CA MET A 216 16.42 -2.03 -23.26
C MET A 216 17.73 -2.81 -23.38
N LYS A 217 17.67 -4.06 -23.87
CA LYS A 217 18.87 -4.88 -24.12
C LYS A 217 19.82 -4.22 -25.11
N SER A 218 19.30 -3.69 -26.22
CA SER A 218 20.13 -3.06 -27.26
C SER A 218 20.78 -1.76 -26.79
N LYS A 219 20.15 -1.01 -25.87
CA LYS A 219 20.77 0.19 -25.25
C LYS A 219 21.79 -0.16 -24.17
N GLY A 220 21.66 -1.32 -23.53
CA GLY A 220 22.60 -1.81 -22.52
C GLY A 220 23.98 -2.21 -23.05
N THR A 221 24.21 -2.24 -24.36
CA THR A 221 25.45 -2.77 -24.96
C THR A 221 26.72 -1.94 -24.68
N ASN A 222 26.63 -0.84 -23.95
CA ASN A 222 27.78 0.02 -23.61
C ASN A 222 28.61 -0.46 -22.39
N GLY A 223 28.30 -1.64 -21.83
CA GLY A 223 29.01 -2.23 -20.69
C GLY A 223 28.64 -1.62 -19.33
N GLY A 224 28.73 -2.43 -18.26
CA GLY A 224 28.51 -2.03 -16.87
C GLY A 224 27.48 -2.88 -16.11
N THR A 225 27.49 -2.77 -14.77
CA THR A 225 26.68 -3.60 -13.84
C THR A 225 25.18 -3.62 -14.15
N LEU A 226 24.64 -2.51 -14.67
CA LEU A 226 23.22 -2.38 -15.01
C LEU A 226 22.84 -3.18 -16.26
N SER A 227 23.70 -3.20 -17.26
CA SER A 227 23.50 -3.99 -18.47
C SER A 227 23.55 -5.47 -18.18
N ASP A 228 24.53 -5.91 -17.37
CA ASP A 228 24.65 -7.31 -16.95
C ASP A 228 23.44 -7.76 -16.13
N LEU A 229 22.90 -6.87 -15.30
CA LEU A 229 21.67 -7.12 -14.56
C LEU A 229 20.45 -7.26 -15.50
N MET A 230 20.31 -6.37 -16.47
CA MET A 230 19.22 -6.41 -17.46
C MET A 230 19.30 -7.68 -18.32
N ASN A 231 20.50 -8.05 -18.78
CA ASN A 231 20.74 -9.26 -19.55
C ASN A 231 20.39 -10.50 -18.74
N ARG A 232 20.75 -10.57 -17.46
CA ARG A 232 20.36 -11.67 -16.56
C ARG A 232 18.86 -11.73 -16.31
N LEU A 233 18.21 -10.59 -16.03
CA LEU A 233 16.77 -10.53 -15.76
C LEU A 233 15.92 -10.92 -16.96
N LEU A 234 16.42 -10.60 -18.15
CA LEU A 234 15.74 -10.86 -19.41
C LEU A 234 16.30 -12.10 -20.15
N ALA A 235 17.18 -12.87 -19.52
CA ALA A 235 17.64 -14.16 -20.03
C ALA A 235 16.53 -15.21 -19.80
N ASP A 236 16.28 -16.05 -20.81
CA ASP A 236 15.35 -17.19 -20.71
C ASP A 236 13.95 -16.85 -20.17
N VAL A 237 13.44 -15.67 -20.53
CA VAL A 237 12.16 -15.15 -20.06
C VAL A 237 10.96 -15.80 -20.74
N GLU A 238 9.95 -16.14 -19.93
CA GLU A 238 8.65 -16.59 -20.43
C GLU A 238 7.67 -15.42 -20.54
N TYR A 239 7.27 -15.09 -21.76
CA TYR A 239 6.24 -14.08 -22.00
C TYR A 239 4.84 -14.69 -22.02
N ARG A 240 3.88 -14.03 -21.36
CA ARG A 240 2.46 -14.41 -21.38
C ARG A 240 1.60 -13.27 -21.90
N LYS A 241 0.56 -13.59 -22.66
CA LYS A 241 -0.35 -12.60 -23.23
C LYS A 241 -1.32 -12.11 -22.16
N GLY A 242 -1.54 -10.79 -22.10
CA GLY A 242 -2.65 -10.23 -21.33
C GLY A 242 -2.44 -10.16 -19.81
N ILE A 243 -1.25 -10.45 -19.29
CA ILE A 243 -1.01 -10.57 -17.84
C ILE A 243 -0.53 -9.29 -17.15
N CYS A 244 -0.61 -8.12 -17.79
CA CYS A 244 -0.22 -6.87 -17.12
C CYS A 244 -1.41 -5.96 -16.91
N HIS A 245 -1.29 -5.02 -15.96
CA HIS A 245 -2.33 -4.05 -15.66
C HIS A 245 -2.84 -3.33 -16.91
N LEU A 246 -1.96 -2.88 -17.81
CA LEU A 246 -2.37 -2.22 -19.06
C LEU A 246 -3.17 -3.15 -19.98
N CYS A 247 -2.75 -4.39 -20.15
CA CYS A 247 -3.47 -5.32 -21.03
C CYS A 247 -4.83 -5.71 -20.45
N VAL A 248 -4.90 -5.98 -19.14
CA VAL A 248 -6.15 -6.27 -18.44
C VAL A 248 -7.07 -5.06 -18.52
N ALA A 249 -6.55 -3.86 -18.26
CA ALA A 249 -7.32 -2.63 -18.32
C ALA A 249 -7.85 -2.35 -19.73
N ASN A 250 -7.04 -2.61 -20.77
CA ASN A 250 -7.48 -2.46 -22.15
C ASN A 250 -8.53 -3.49 -22.57
N SER A 251 -8.52 -4.71 -22.02
CA SER A 251 -9.48 -5.74 -22.40
C SER A 251 -10.76 -5.74 -21.55
N ALA A 252 -10.66 -5.37 -20.27
CA ALA A 252 -11.73 -5.54 -19.28
C ALA A 252 -11.97 -4.30 -18.40
N GLY A 253 -11.24 -3.20 -18.61
CA GLY A 253 -11.38 -1.95 -17.84
C GLY A 253 -10.42 -1.83 -16.66
N ALA A 254 -10.17 -0.59 -16.22
CA ALA A 254 -9.22 -0.29 -15.15
C ALA A 254 -9.56 -0.95 -13.81
N GLU A 255 -10.85 -1.07 -13.49
CA GLU A 255 -11.33 -1.75 -12.28
C GLU A 255 -10.93 -3.22 -12.28
N ALA A 256 -11.04 -3.93 -13.41
CA ALA A 256 -10.60 -5.31 -13.53
C ALA A 256 -9.09 -5.48 -13.28
N ALA A 257 -8.26 -4.49 -13.67
CA ALA A 257 -6.84 -4.51 -13.37
C ALA A 257 -6.56 -4.29 -11.86
N ALA A 258 -7.35 -3.42 -11.21
CA ALA A 258 -7.28 -3.19 -9.77
C ALA A 258 -7.78 -4.40 -8.97
N ASP A 259 -8.86 -5.06 -9.39
CA ASP A 259 -9.36 -6.28 -8.74
C ASP A 259 -8.33 -7.42 -8.82
N LEU A 260 -7.61 -7.51 -9.95
CA LEU A 260 -6.67 -8.60 -10.21
C LEU A 260 -5.33 -8.45 -9.46
N TYR A 261 -4.84 -7.21 -9.32
CA TYR A 261 -3.51 -6.91 -8.75
C TYR A 261 -3.53 -6.07 -7.47
N GLY A 262 -4.71 -5.63 -7.02
CA GLY A 262 -4.91 -4.77 -5.86
C GLY A 262 -4.83 -3.28 -6.17
N ASP A 263 -5.08 -2.47 -5.13
CA ASP A 263 -5.20 -1.00 -5.22
C ASP A 263 -3.88 -0.25 -5.38
N ALA A 264 -2.75 -0.96 -5.53
CA ALA A 264 -1.40 -0.40 -5.60
C ALA A 264 -0.93 -0.11 -7.04
N VAL A 265 -1.86 0.02 -8.00
CA VAL A 265 -1.55 0.17 -9.44
C VAL A 265 -0.66 1.40 -9.73
N GLN A 266 -0.68 2.42 -8.87
CA GLN A 266 0.14 3.62 -8.98
C GLN A 266 1.64 3.31 -8.85
N GLU A 267 2.02 2.26 -8.09
CA GLU A 267 3.41 1.81 -7.94
C GLU A 267 4.03 1.37 -9.29
N PHE A 268 3.20 1.02 -10.27
CA PHE A 268 3.61 0.49 -11.57
C PHE A 268 3.66 1.54 -12.68
N VAL A 269 3.15 2.76 -12.44
CA VAL A 269 2.99 3.79 -13.47
C VAL A 269 4.32 4.15 -14.14
N ALA A 270 5.40 4.28 -13.37
CA ALA A 270 6.70 4.65 -13.91
C ALA A 270 7.22 3.58 -14.91
N ALA A 271 7.18 2.31 -14.51
CA ALA A 271 7.55 1.19 -15.38
C ALA A 271 6.70 1.12 -16.65
N TYR A 272 5.39 1.39 -16.56
CA TYR A 272 4.53 1.44 -17.74
C TYR A 272 4.79 2.63 -18.65
N ILE A 273 5.11 3.80 -18.11
CA ILE A 273 5.55 4.96 -18.92
C ILE A 273 6.80 4.58 -19.71
N THR A 274 7.80 4.02 -19.03
CA THR A 274 9.05 3.57 -19.66
C THR A 274 8.77 2.53 -20.75
N GLN A 275 7.91 1.54 -20.48
CA GLN A 275 7.50 0.54 -21.46
C GLN A 275 6.83 1.17 -22.69
N MET A 276 5.91 2.12 -22.50
CA MET A 276 5.16 2.77 -23.58
C MET A 276 6.05 3.67 -24.45
N MET A 277 6.94 4.45 -23.83
CA MET A 277 7.94 5.25 -24.55
C MET A 277 8.82 4.38 -25.44
N LEU A 278 9.33 3.27 -24.90
CA LEU A 278 10.22 2.38 -25.65
C LEU A 278 9.46 1.61 -26.72
N THR A 279 8.25 1.12 -26.44
CA THR A 279 7.47 0.34 -27.41
C THR A 279 7.06 1.20 -28.61
N HIS A 280 6.46 2.37 -28.35
CA HIS A 280 5.79 3.17 -29.37
C HIS A 280 6.58 4.41 -29.82
N GLY A 281 7.72 4.71 -29.21
CA GLY A 281 8.51 5.92 -29.54
C GLY A 281 7.83 7.22 -29.09
N MET A 282 6.91 7.14 -28.12
CA MET A 282 6.21 8.29 -27.56
C MET A 282 7.12 9.10 -26.63
N ASP A 283 6.84 10.40 -26.50
CA ASP A 283 7.44 11.22 -25.44
C ASP A 283 6.85 10.85 -24.06
N LYS A 284 7.55 11.27 -22.99
CA LYS A 284 7.19 10.92 -21.61
C LYS A 284 5.83 11.48 -21.17
N ALA A 285 5.43 12.66 -21.66
CA ALA A 285 4.15 13.26 -21.28
C ALA A 285 2.99 12.52 -21.93
N THR A 286 3.11 12.19 -23.22
CA THR A 286 2.13 11.38 -23.95
C THR A 286 1.99 10.00 -23.34
N ALA A 287 3.10 9.29 -23.09
CA ALA A 287 3.09 7.97 -22.46
C ALA A 287 2.47 8.01 -21.06
N ARG A 288 2.75 9.04 -20.25
CA ARG A 288 2.12 9.24 -18.94
C ARG A 288 0.62 9.41 -19.05
N SER A 289 0.15 10.27 -19.95
CA SER A 289 -1.29 10.53 -20.14
C SER A 289 -2.02 9.25 -20.54
N ASP A 290 -1.45 8.48 -21.47
CA ASP A 290 -2.02 7.22 -21.95
C ASP A 290 -2.10 6.15 -20.85
N VAL A 291 -1.00 5.94 -20.10
CA VAL A 291 -0.96 5.01 -18.96
C VAL A 291 -1.97 5.41 -17.89
N GLN A 292 -2.03 6.70 -17.52
CA GLN A 292 -2.96 7.19 -16.50
C GLN A 292 -4.42 7.04 -16.94
N LYS A 293 -4.72 7.31 -18.21
CA LYS A 293 -6.07 7.12 -18.76
C LYS A 293 -6.45 5.65 -18.77
N THR A 294 -5.56 4.78 -19.26
CA THR A 294 -5.78 3.34 -19.36
C THR A 294 -6.04 2.71 -18.00
N LEU A 295 -5.27 3.10 -16.99
CA LEU A 295 -5.38 2.56 -15.63
C LEU A 295 -6.42 3.28 -14.77
N GLY A 296 -7.25 4.18 -15.33
CA GLY A 296 -8.27 4.91 -14.57
C GLY A 296 -7.69 5.88 -13.52
N LEU A 297 -6.41 6.23 -13.63
CA LEU A 297 -5.69 7.09 -12.69
C LEU A 297 -5.84 8.58 -12.96
N SER A 298 -6.45 8.96 -14.08
CA SER A 298 -6.74 10.36 -14.42
C SER A 298 -7.57 11.05 -13.33
N ARG A 299 -8.52 10.32 -12.73
CA ARG A 299 -9.34 10.79 -11.61
C ARG A 299 -8.47 11.15 -10.40
N TRP A 300 -7.57 10.25 -9.99
CA TRP A 300 -6.65 10.46 -8.87
C TRP A 300 -5.65 11.60 -9.09
N VAL A 301 -5.20 11.80 -10.33
CA VAL A 301 -4.33 12.93 -10.70
C VAL A 301 -5.07 14.26 -10.55
N ARG A 302 -6.33 14.31 -11.00
CA ARG A 302 -7.19 15.48 -10.88
C ARG A 302 -7.61 15.76 -9.45
N GLU A 303 -7.93 14.73 -8.68
CA GLU A 303 -8.17 14.84 -7.23
C GLU A 303 -6.93 15.35 -6.49
N ALA A 304 -5.73 14.85 -6.81
CA ALA A 304 -4.49 15.30 -6.21
C ALA A 304 -4.15 16.75 -6.61
N GLU A 305 -4.39 17.13 -7.86
CA GLU A 305 -4.27 18.52 -8.36
C GLU A 305 -5.25 19.44 -7.62
N MET A 306 -6.52 19.04 -7.52
CA MET A 306 -7.57 19.75 -6.79
C MET A 306 -7.16 19.93 -5.32
N TYR A 307 -6.77 18.86 -4.63
CA TYR A 307 -6.28 18.91 -3.26
C TYR A 307 -5.11 19.90 -3.10
N GLY A 308 -4.14 19.87 -4.02
CA GLY A 308 -3.01 20.79 -4.00
C GLY A 308 -3.41 22.26 -4.16
N LEU A 309 -4.43 22.56 -4.98
CA LEU A 309 -4.98 23.91 -5.14
C LEU A 309 -5.78 24.34 -3.90
N ILE A 310 -6.58 23.45 -3.33
CA ILE A 310 -7.35 23.72 -2.10
C ILE A 310 -6.42 24.00 -0.92
N LYS A 311 -5.31 23.26 -0.79
CA LYS A 311 -4.29 23.54 0.23
C LYS A 311 -3.66 24.92 0.09
N LYS A 312 -3.53 25.44 -1.13
CA LYS A 312 -3.05 26.82 -1.37
C LYS A 312 -4.12 27.87 -1.04
N LEU A 313 -5.41 27.54 -1.19
CA LEU A 313 -6.52 28.45 -0.91
C LEU A 313 -6.87 28.50 0.58
N PHE A 314 -6.69 27.40 1.31
CA PHE A 314 -6.99 27.26 2.73
C PHE A 314 -5.77 26.71 3.50
N PRO A 315 -4.68 27.49 3.62
CA PRO A 315 -3.44 27.01 4.22
C PRO A 315 -3.56 26.68 5.72
N GLU A 316 -4.50 27.32 6.42
CA GLU A 316 -4.72 27.16 7.87
C GLU A 316 -5.77 26.10 8.23
N GLU A 317 -6.44 25.52 7.23
CA GLU A 317 -7.51 24.54 7.45
C GLU A 317 -6.99 23.11 7.46
N ILE A 318 -7.66 22.24 8.24
CA ILE A 318 -7.44 20.80 8.15
C ILE A 318 -8.15 20.29 6.90
N ILE A 319 -7.37 19.75 5.95
CA ILE A 319 -7.88 19.21 4.69
C ILE A 319 -7.64 17.71 4.67
N LEU A 320 -8.74 16.95 4.59
CA LEU A 320 -8.74 15.49 4.52
C LEU A 320 -8.96 15.05 3.07
N ARG A 321 -8.26 14.00 2.65
CA ARG A 321 -8.49 13.33 1.36
C ARG A 321 -9.25 12.04 1.58
N GLU A 322 -10.09 11.67 0.61
CA GLU A 322 -10.85 10.41 0.62
C GLU A 322 -11.62 10.16 1.92
N ALA A 323 -12.15 11.24 2.50
CA ALA A 323 -12.82 11.20 3.78
C ALA A 323 -14.11 10.39 3.69
N SER A 324 -14.36 9.51 4.66
CA SER A 324 -15.55 8.68 4.72
C SER A 324 -16.27 8.90 6.05
N PRO A 325 -16.98 10.03 6.23
CA PRO A 325 -17.79 10.25 7.44
C PRO A 325 -18.77 9.09 7.65
N ALA A 326 -19.07 8.75 8.90
CA ALA A 326 -19.89 7.57 9.23
C ALA A 326 -21.28 7.60 8.57
N TRP A 327 -21.88 8.78 8.44
CA TRP A 327 -23.18 9.00 7.79
C TRP A 327 -23.15 8.81 6.27
N LEU A 328 -21.97 8.76 5.64
CA LEU A 328 -21.79 8.61 4.20
C LEU A 328 -21.72 7.13 3.75
N GLY A 329 -21.74 6.20 4.72
CA GLY A 329 -21.76 4.76 4.47
C GLY A 329 -20.48 4.27 3.79
N ARG A 330 -20.63 3.61 2.63
CA ARG A 330 -19.50 3.06 1.84
C ARG A 330 -18.89 4.07 0.86
N GLN A 331 -19.43 5.28 0.77
CA GLN A 331 -18.95 6.31 -0.16
C GLN A 331 -17.89 7.20 0.50
N ARG A 332 -17.10 7.89 -0.33
CA ARG A 332 -16.01 8.77 0.11
C ARG A 332 -16.12 10.14 -0.54
N LEU A 333 -15.52 11.14 0.11
CA LEU A 333 -15.33 12.50 -0.36
C LEU A 333 -13.90 12.70 -0.83
N ASP A 334 -13.69 13.16 -2.06
CA ASP A 334 -12.32 13.34 -2.61
C ASP A 334 -11.48 14.30 -1.76
N VAL A 335 -12.04 15.47 -1.43
CA VAL A 335 -11.45 16.47 -0.53
C VAL A 335 -12.50 16.96 0.46
N TYR A 336 -12.19 16.96 1.76
CA TYR A 336 -13.09 17.39 2.83
C TYR A 336 -12.40 18.34 3.81
N LEU A 337 -13.06 19.47 4.11
CA LEU A 337 -12.64 20.49 5.07
C LEU A 337 -13.68 20.51 6.21
N PRO A 338 -13.41 19.80 7.34
CA PRO A 338 -14.39 19.62 8.40
C PRO A 338 -14.86 20.92 9.04
N ALA A 339 -13.93 21.85 9.30
CA ALA A 339 -14.23 23.11 9.98
C ALA A 339 -15.20 24.01 9.18
N LEU A 340 -15.20 23.87 7.85
CA LEU A 340 -16.04 24.64 6.95
C LEU A 340 -17.31 23.89 6.53
N ASN A 341 -17.49 22.65 6.98
CA ASN A 341 -18.50 21.72 6.47
C ASN A 341 -18.54 21.73 4.93
N LEU A 342 -17.36 21.66 4.30
CA LEU A 342 -17.18 21.78 2.86
C LEU A 342 -16.48 20.55 2.31
N ALA A 343 -17.02 19.96 1.26
CA ALA A 343 -16.34 18.94 0.48
C ALA A 343 -16.28 19.31 -1.00
N LEU A 344 -15.26 18.80 -1.67
CA LEU A 344 -15.09 18.91 -3.11
C LEU A 344 -14.96 17.53 -3.74
N GLU A 345 -15.60 17.37 -4.90
CA GLU A 345 -15.60 16.14 -5.70
C GLU A 345 -15.22 16.46 -7.14
N TYR A 346 -14.31 15.67 -7.72
CA TYR A 346 -13.99 15.79 -9.14
C TYR A 346 -14.83 14.79 -9.96
N GLN A 347 -15.75 15.33 -10.75
CA GLN A 347 -16.68 14.56 -11.57
C GLN A 347 -16.12 14.32 -12.97
N GLY A 348 -15.61 13.12 -13.20
CA GLY A 348 -15.09 12.68 -14.51
C GLY A 348 -16.15 12.65 -15.64
N GLU A 349 -15.72 12.48 -16.90
CA GLU A 349 -16.61 12.46 -18.07
C GLU A 349 -17.67 11.33 -18.01
N GLN A 350 -17.35 10.23 -17.32
CA GLN A 350 -18.25 9.10 -17.09
C GLN A 350 -19.50 9.42 -16.25
N HIS A 351 -19.56 10.59 -15.60
CA HIS A 351 -20.76 11.07 -14.89
C HIS A 351 -21.76 11.75 -15.82
N TYR A 352 -21.37 12.10 -17.05
CA TYR A 352 -22.16 12.93 -17.96
C TYR A 352 -22.51 12.26 -19.28
N LYS A 353 -21.76 11.24 -19.69
CA LYS A 353 -22.00 10.51 -20.93
C LYS A 353 -21.93 9.02 -20.68
N ALA A 354 -22.82 8.28 -21.35
CA ALA A 354 -22.69 6.85 -21.46
C ALA A 354 -21.41 6.55 -22.24
N VAL A 355 -20.40 6.07 -21.55
CA VAL A 355 -19.16 5.64 -22.18
C VAL A 355 -19.26 4.12 -22.33
N ASN A 356 -19.30 3.63 -23.57
CA ASN A 356 -19.44 2.19 -23.87
C ASN A 356 -18.40 1.31 -23.14
N ALA A 357 -17.21 1.86 -22.87
CA ALA A 357 -16.15 1.21 -22.10
C ALA A 357 -16.44 1.02 -20.60
N PHE A 358 -17.52 1.59 -20.07
CA PHE A 358 -17.87 1.56 -18.64
C PHE A 358 -19.27 0.99 -18.37
N GLY A 359 -19.82 0.16 -19.28
CA GLY A 359 -21.11 -0.51 -19.08
C GLY A 359 -22.33 0.24 -19.64
N GLY A 360 -22.10 1.26 -20.47
CA GLY A 360 -23.15 1.97 -21.23
C GLY A 360 -24.19 2.67 -20.35
N GLU A 361 -25.44 2.72 -20.80
CA GLU A 361 -26.56 3.40 -20.14
C GLU A 361 -26.79 2.94 -18.69
N ALA A 362 -26.67 1.64 -18.43
CA ALA A 362 -26.97 1.05 -17.12
C ALA A 362 -25.96 1.45 -16.03
N ALA A 363 -24.70 1.65 -16.41
CA ALA A 363 -23.68 2.14 -15.49
C ALA A 363 -23.79 3.64 -15.24
N LEU A 364 -24.14 4.42 -16.27
CA LEU A 364 -24.47 5.84 -16.11
C LEU A 364 -25.61 6.02 -15.11
N GLN A 365 -26.68 5.22 -15.24
CA GLN A 365 -27.83 5.27 -14.34
C GLN A 365 -27.46 4.97 -12.88
N ARG A 366 -26.66 3.93 -12.63
CA ARG A 366 -26.17 3.61 -11.27
C ARG A 366 -25.26 4.69 -10.69
N ASN A 367 -24.43 5.32 -11.52
CA ASN A 367 -23.58 6.43 -11.09
C ASN A 367 -24.43 7.65 -10.71
N LEU A 368 -25.43 7.99 -11.52
CA LEU A 368 -26.38 9.07 -11.22
C LEU A 368 -27.14 8.82 -9.91
N GLU A 369 -27.58 7.58 -9.66
CA GLU A 369 -28.25 7.19 -8.41
C GLU A 369 -27.33 7.33 -7.19
N ARG A 370 -26.06 6.91 -7.32
CA ARG A 370 -25.05 7.06 -6.26
C ARG A 370 -24.72 8.51 -5.97
N ASP A 371 -24.55 9.33 -7.02
CA ASP A 371 -24.26 10.75 -6.92
C ASP A 371 -25.44 11.51 -6.29
N ALA A 372 -26.68 11.17 -6.66
CA ALA A 372 -27.88 11.74 -6.07
C ALA A 372 -27.99 11.39 -4.58
N LEU A 373 -27.74 10.12 -4.21
CA LEU A 373 -27.71 9.70 -2.82
C LEU A 373 -26.60 10.42 -2.02
N LYS A 374 -25.39 10.52 -2.59
CA LYS A 374 -24.27 11.23 -1.97
C LYS A 374 -24.63 12.69 -1.69
N LYS A 375 -25.25 13.37 -2.67
CA LYS A 375 -25.74 14.75 -2.53
C LYS A 375 -26.77 14.89 -1.42
N SER A 376 -27.77 13.99 -1.36
CA SER A 376 -28.79 13.99 -0.30
C SER A 376 -28.15 13.86 1.08
N LEU A 377 -27.27 12.87 1.26
CA LEU A 377 -26.59 12.64 2.53
C LEU A 377 -25.72 13.81 2.96
N CYS A 378 -25.02 14.46 2.02
CA CYS A 378 -24.24 15.67 2.33
C CYS A 378 -25.16 16.80 2.80
N MET A 379 -26.27 17.04 2.10
CA MET A 379 -27.23 18.08 2.45
C MET A 379 -27.90 17.84 3.81
N GLU A 380 -28.33 16.61 4.08
CA GLU A 380 -28.94 16.20 5.35
C GLU A 380 -28.01 16.40 6.55
N ASN A 381 -26.69 16.32 6.34
CA ASN A 381 -25.67 16.53 7.37
C ASN A 381 -25.09 17.95 7.38
N GLY A 382 -25.71 18.90 6.67
CA GLY A 382 -25.28 20.31 6.62
C GLY A 382 -23.94 20.53 5.90
N LEU A 383 -23.51 19.57 5.08
CA LEU A 383 -22.26 19.61 4.33
C LEU A 383 -22.49 20.22 2.94
N HIS A 384 -21.69 21.23 2.61
CA HIS A 384 -21.64 21.85 1.29
C HIS A 384 -20.79 21.01 0.35
N LEU A 385 -21.42 20.35 -0.62
CA LEU A 385 -20.72 19.60 -1.67
C LEU A 385 -20.50 20.49 -2.90
N VAL A 386 -19.24 20.69 -3.28
CA VAL A 386 -18.86 21.42 -4.50
C VAL A 386 -18.30 20.44 -5.52
N GLU A 387 -19.02 20.27 -6.63
CA GLU A 387 -18.59 19.41 -7.72
C GLU A 387 -17.75 20.21 -8.73
N VAL A 388 -16.66 19.60 -9.18
CA VAL A 388 -15.79 20.12 -10.25
C VAL A 388 -15.88 19.17 -11.42
N ARG A 389 -16.47 19.63 -12.53
CA ARG A 389 -16.64 18.81 -13.73
C ARG A 389 -15.31 18.57 -14.42
N PHE A 390 -15.25 17.50 -15.21
CA PHE A 390 -14.05 17.14 -15.96
C PHE A 390 -13.62 18.22 -16.98
N ASP A 391 -14.59 18.98 -17.49
CA ASP A 391 -14.43 20.09 -18.44
C ASP A 391 -14.28 21.46 -17.77
N ASP A 392 -14.37 21.53 -16.43
CA ASP A 392 -14.11 22.76 -15.69
C ASP A 392 -12.61 23.06 -15.60
N PRO A 393 -12.20 24.34 -15.72
CA PRO A 393 -10.82 24.73 -15.47
C PRO A 393 -10.41 24.46 -14.01
N LEU A 394 -9.55 23.46 -13.80
CA LEU A 394 -8.98 23.17 -12.49
C LEU A 394 -7.76 24.06 -12.22
N THR A 395 -8.00 25.35 -11.99
CA THR A 395 -6.96 26.35 -11.72
C THR A 395 -7.23 27.12 -10.43
N LEU A 396 -6.19 27.71 -9.84
CA LEU A 396 -6.32 28.47 -8.58
C LEU A 396 -7.32 29.64 -8.70
N PRO A 397 -7.34 30.46 -9.77
CA PRO A 397 -8.35 31.52 -9.93
C PRO A 397 -9.78 30.97 -10.04
N ALA A 398 -9.99 29.90 -10.82
CA ALA A 398 -11.31 29.31 -11.03
C ALA A 398 -11.88 28.69 -9.73
N LEU A 399 -11.05 27.95 -8.98
CA LEU A 399 -11.46 27.42 -7.67
C LEU A 399 -11.67 28.53 -6.63
N ARG A 400 -10.84 29.59 -6.62
CA ARG A 400 -11.03 30.75 -5.74
C ARG A 400 -12.39 31.41 -5.97
N GLN A 401 -12.76 31.62 -7.23
CA GLN A 401 -14.07 32.18 -7.59
C GLN A 401 -15.21 31.26 -7.11
N ARG A 402 -15.09 29.95 -7.36
CA ARG A 402 -16.10 28.96 -6.97
C ARG A 402 -16.28 28.84 -5.45
N LEU A 403 -15.22 29.06 -4.69
CA LEU A 403 -15.18 28.92 -3.23
C LEU A 403 -15.18 30.26 -2.48
N GLN A 404 -15.46 31.36 -3.17
CA GLN A 404 -15.36 32.72 -2.62
C GLN A 404 -16.16 32.90 -1.32
N ARG A 405 -17.35 32.29 -1.22
CA ARG A 405 -18.19 32.36 -0.01
C ARG A 405 -17.51 31.76 1.23
N PHE A 406 -16.70 30.71 1.07
CA PHE A 406 -16.01 30.05 2.18
C PHE A 406 -14.71 30.77 2.57
N LEU A 407 -14.07 31.43 1.61
CA LEU A 407 -12.87 32.25 1.86
C LEU A 407 -13.20 33.50 2.71
N ASN A 408 -14.40 34.07 2.52
CA ASN A 408 -14.84 35.26 3.24
C ASN A 408 -15.47 34.94 4.62
N SER A 409 -15.80 33.68 4.89
CA SER A 409 -16.39 33.23 6.16
C SER A 409 -15.38 33.19 7.31
N GLY A 410 -14.07 33.27 7.01
CA GLY A 410 -12.98 33.35 7.99
C GLY A 410 -12.59 34.77 8.42
N VAL A 411 -13.27 35.80 7.90
CA VAL A 411 -13.11 37.20 8.38
C VAL A 411 -14.23 37.50 9.36
N VAL A 412 -14.18 36.88 10.53
CA VAL A 412 -14.85 37.44 11.71
C VAL A 412 -13.92 38.50 12.27
N GLU A 413 -14.46 39.71 12.44
CA GLU A 413 -13.80 40.92 12.94
C GLU A 413 -12.90 40.62 14.16
N LYS A 414 -11.68 41.18 14.13
CA LYS A 414 -10.74 41.21 15.25
C LYS A 414 -11.28 42.04 16.41
#